data_AF-A0A645I487-F1
#
_entry.id   AF-A0A645I487-F1
#
_cell.length_a   1.000
_cell.length_b   1.000
_cell.length_c   1.000
_cell.angle_alpha   90.00
_cell.angle_beta   90.00
_cell.angle_gamma   90.00
#
_symmetry.space_group_name_H-M   'P 1'
#
loop_
_entity.id
_entity.type
_entity.pdbx_description
1 polymer ?
#
loop_
_entity_poly.entity_id
_entity_poly.type
_entity_poly.pdbx_seq_one_letter_code
_entity_poly.pdbx_strand_id
1 'polypeptide(L)'
;MIRLENGTCRISFDLRYPVTLSGDELAEDFKKSAEKLGGKFFVDRDKKPLFVDPSSPLIKKLLEAYKKVTGSTSEPISIGGGTYCRYLPNSVSFGPVFPGDPDVIHQPDEHVTLENLRKITHIYAEAIMLLAV
;
A
#
# COMPACT_ATOMS: atom_id res chain seq x y z
N MET A 1 17.01 -3.51 11.01
CA MET A 1 17.63 -3.06 12.28
C MET A 1 18.32 -4.24 12.93
N ILE A 2 19.55 -4.05 13.41
CA ILE A 2 20.30 -5.06 14.17
C ILE A 2 20.54 -4.50 15.56
N ARG A 3 20.32 -5.29 16.61
CA ARG A 3 20.61 -4.93 18.01
C ARG A 3 21.41 -6.05 18.68
N LEU A 4 22.41 -5.66 19.47
CA LEU A 4 23.26 -6.55 20.25
C LEU A 4 23.14 -6.16 21.72
N GLU A 5 22.54 -7.00 22.54
CA GLU A 5 22.36 -6.76 23.98
C GLU A 5 22.51 -8.07 24.76
N ASN A 6 23.28 -8.06 25.85
CA ASN A 6 23.49 -9.21 26.74
C ASN A 6 23.86 -10.52 26.03
N GLY A 7 24.73 -10.44 25.00
CA GLY A 7 25.15 -11.60 24.20
C GLY A 7 24.09 -12.13 23.22
N THR A 8 22.95 -11.44 23.07
CA THR A 8 21.89 -11.76 22.11
C THR A 8 21.93 -10.82 20.92
N CYS A 9 21.89 -11.38 19.70
CA CYS A 9 21.72 -10.64 18.47
C CYS A 9 20.26 -10.71 18.00
N ARG A 10 19.60 -9.56 17.86
CA ARG A 10 18.26 -9.46 17.27
C ARG A 10 18.34 -8.74 15.94
N ILE A 11 17.88 -9.41 14.90
CA ILE A 11 17.70 -8.84 13.56
C ILE A 11 16.20 -8.63 13.37
N SER A 12 15.82 -7.43 12.94
CA SER A 12 14.44 -7.07 12.62
C SER A 12 14.38 -6.45 11.23
N PHE A 13 13.48 -6.93 10.41
CA PHE A 13 13.27 -6.49 9.05
C PHE A 13 11.77 -6.36 8.78
N ASP A 14 11.42 -5.48 7.85
CA ASP A 14 10.06 -5.31 7.33
C ASP A 14 10.05 -5.89 5.91
N LEU A 15 9.04 -6.67 5.58
CA LEU A 15 8.90 -7.34 4.30
C LEU A 15 7.53 -7.01 3.70
N ARG A 16 7.51 -6.84 2.38
CA ARG A 16 6.27 -6.80 1.59
C ARG A 16 6.20 -8.05 0.73
N TYR A 17 5.04 -8.70 0.72
CA TYR A 17 4.76 -9.88 -0.11
C TYR A 17 3.48 -9.68 -0.94
N PRO A 18 3.42 -10.24 -2.17
CA PRO A 18 2.28 -10.10 -3.06
C PRO A 18 1.09 -10.94 -2.60
N VAL A 19 -0.09 -10.67 -3.17
CA VAL A 19 -1.33 -11.43 -2.91
C VAL A 19 -1.24 -12.91 -3.29
N THR A 20 -0.28 -13.27 -4.15
CA THR A 20 -0.05 -14.65 -4.59
C THR A 20 0.78 -15.48 -3.61
N LEU A 21 1.27 -14.90 -2.50
CA LEU A 21 2.03 -15.61 -1.48
C LEU A 21 1.32 -15.56 -0.13
N SER A 22 1.44 -16.64 0.65
CA SER A 22 0.97 -16.68 2.04
C SER A 22 2.04 -16.17 3.00
N GLY A 23 1.63 -15.28 3.91
CA GLY A 23 2.49 -14.84 5.02
C GLY A 23 2.88 -15.99 5.95
N ASP A 24 2.01 -16.98 6.13
CA ASP A 24 2.27 -18.14 6.99
C ASP A 24 3.31 -19.09 6.38
N GLU A 25 3.27 -19.30 5.06
CA GLU A 25 4.26 -20.10 4.34
C GLU A 25 5.65 -19.43 4.40
N LEU A 26 5.70 -18.12 4.17
CA LEU A 26 6.93 -17.33 4.31
C LEU A 26 7.48 -17.40 5.74
N ALA A 27 6.62 -17.26 6.74
CA ALA A 27 7.01 -17.34 8.15
C ALA A 27 7.62 -18.70 8.50
N GLU A 28 7.06 -19.78 7.97
CA GLU A 28 7.58 -21.13 8.18
C GLU A 28 8.95 -21.31 7.50
N ASP A 29 9.17 -20.76 6.32
CA ASP A 29 10.47 -20.79 5.64
C ASP A 29 11.54 -19.97 6.38
N PHE A 30 11.17 -18.80 6.92
CA PHE A 30 12.07 -18.02 7.78
C PHE A 30 12.40 -18.75 9.07
N LYS A 31 11.42 -19.43 9.67
CA LYS A 31 11.62 -20.23 10.88
C LYS A 31 12.62 -21.36 10.65
N LYS A 32 12.44 -22.16 9.61
CA LYS A 32 13.40 -23.21 9.22
C LYS A 32 14.80 -22.66 8.97
N SER A 33 14.89 -21.49 8.35
CA SER A 33 16.18 -20.84 8.08
C SER A 33 16.87 -20.35 9.35
N ALA A 34 16.11 -19.79 10.29
CA ALA A 34 16.65 -19.37 11.59
C ALA A 34 17.11 -20.56 12.44
N GLU A 35 16.34 -21.65 12.46
CA GLU A 35 16.68 -22.88 13.21
C GLU A 35 18.00 -23.49 12.73
N LYS A 36 18.26 -23.50 11.40
CA LYS A 36 19.54 -23.95 10.82
C LYS A 36 20.74 -23.13 11.30
N LEU A 37 20.52 -21.90 11.72
CA LEU A 37 21.55 -20.99 12.25
C LEU A 37 21.60 -21.02 13.80
N GLY A 38 20.83 -21.91 14.44
CA GLY A 38 20.71 -21.95 15.91
C GLY A 38 19.90 -20.79 16.50
N GLY A 39 19.15 -20.06 15.66
CA GLY A 39 18.33 -18.91 16.04
C GLY A 39 16.85 -19.25 16.21
N LYS A 40 16.08 -18.21 16.54
CA LYS A 40 14.61 -18.25 16.60
C LYS A 40 14.02 -17.16 15.70
N PHE A 41 12.91 -17.47 15.06
CA PHE A 41 12.13 -16.53 14.27
C PHE A 41 10.74 -16.37 14.88
N PHE A 42 10.20 -15.16 14.82
CA PHE A 42 8.81 -14.88 15.16
C PHE A 42 8.32 -13.70 14.32
N VAL A 43 7.01 -13.70 14.04
CA VAL A 43 6.35 -12.60 13.35
C VAL A 43 5.86 -11.61 14.39
N ASP A 44 6.38 -10.38 14.36
CA ASP A 44 5.91 -9.29 15.22
C ASP A 44 4.55 -8.76 14.77
N ARG A 45 4.36 -8.64 13.45
CA ARG A 45 3.14 -8.13 12.85
C ARG A 45 3.00 -8.64 11.42
N ASP A 46 1.80 -9.11 11.08
CA ASP A 46 1.41 -9.39 9.70
C ASP A 46 0.22 -8.51 9.29
N LYS A 47 0.34 -7.88 8.12
CA LYS A 47 -0.74 -7.14 7.46
C LYS A 47 -0.96 -7.79 6.10
N LYS A 48 -1.98 -8.65 6.02
CA LYS A 48 -2.30 -9.41 4.80
C LYS A 48 -2.41 -8.51 3.56
N PRO A 49 -2.03 -9.01 2.38
CA PRO A 49 -2.24 -8.32 1.12
C PRO A 49 -3.73 -8.05 0.90
N LEU A 50 -4.03 -6.87 0.36
CA LEU A 50 -5.38 -6.50 -0.06
C LEU A 50 -5.37 -6.40 -1.58
N PHE A 51 -6.32 -7.09 -2.20
CA PHE A 51 -6.57 -7.02 -3.64
C PHE A 51 -8.05 -6.76 -3.86
N VAL A 52 -8.35 -5.82 -4.75
CA VAL A 52 -9.71 -5.52 -5.20
C VAL A 52 -9.71 -5.68 -6.72
N ASP A 53 -10.68 -6.44 -7.23
CA ASP A 53 -10.80 -6.70 -8.66
C ASP A 53 -10.94 -5.37 -9.44
N PRO A 54 -10.07 -5.08 -10.42
CA PRO A 54 -10.16 -3.89 -11.26
C PRO A 54 -11.49 -3.74 -12.00
N SER A 55 -12.18 -4.86 -12.26
CA SER A 55 -13.48 -4.89 -12.91
C SER A 55 -14.66 -4.62 -11.96
N SER A 56 -14.40 -4.51 -10.65
CA SER A 56 -15.44 -4.28 -9.65
C SER A 56 -16.14 -2.91 -9.82
N PRO A 57 -17.41 -2.77 -9.40
CA PRO A 57 -18.15 -1.50 -9.51
C PRO A 57 -17.44 -0.33 -8.81
N LEU A 58 -16.80 -0.59 -7.67
CA LEU A 58 -16.02 0.41 -6.93
C LEU A 58 -14.89 0.98 -7.79
N ILE A 59 -14.03 0.12 -8.33
CA ILE A 59 -12.86 0.55 -9.10
C ILE A 59 -13.29 1.28 -10.38
N LYS A 60 -14.29 0.74 -11.09
CA LYS A 60 -14.84 1.39 -12.28
C LYS A 60 -15.31 2.82 -12.02
N LYS A 61 -16.06 3.05 -10.93
CA LYS A 61 -16.53 4.39 -10.56
C LYS A 61 -15.39 5.33 -10.16
N LEU A 62 -14.37 4.84 -9.46
CA LEU A 62 -13.19 5.65 -9.11
C LEU A 62 -12.38 6.05 -10.35
N LEU A 63 -12.18 5.11 -11.29
CA LEU A 63 -11.53 5.38 -12.57
C LEU A 63 -12.34 6.36 -13.43
N GLU A 64 -13.68 6.27 -13.40
CA GLU A 64 -14.56 7.22 -14.06
C GLU A 64 -14.37 8.65 -13.52
N ALA A 65 -14.35 8.83 -12.18
CA ALA A 65 -14.07 10.12 -11.56
C ALA A 65 -12.68 10.66 -11.95
N TYR A 66 -11.66 9.80 -11.90
CA TYR A 66 -10.30 10.17 -12.30
C TYR A 66 -10.24 10.63 -13.76
N LYS A 67 -10.84 9.86 -14.67
CA LYS A 67 -10.90 10.17 -16.10
C LYS A 67 -11.65 11.47 -16.37
N LYS A 68 -12.76 11.73 -15.66
CA LYS A 68 -13.56 12.95 -15.85
C LYS A 68 -12.78 14.22 -15.57
N VAL A 69 -11.92 14.21 -14.54
CA VAL A 69 -11.13 15.40 -14.16
C VAL A 69 -9.80 15.49 -14.91
N THR A 70 -9.15 14.35 -15.18
CA THR A 70 -7.80 14.34 -15.77
C THR A 70 -7.76 14.11 -17.27
N GLY A 71 -8.85 13.58 -17.85
CA GLY A 71 -8.87 13.05 -19.22
C GLY A 71 -8.09 11.75 -19.41
N SER A 72 -7.42 11.24 -18.37
CA SER A 72 -6.54 10.07 -18.47
C SER A 72 -7.31 8.75 -18.54
N THR A 73 -6.75 7.79 -19.28
CA THR A 73 -7.19 6.38 -19.32
C THR A 73 -6.20 5.46 -18.62
N SER A 74 -5.51 5.96 -17.59
CA SER A 74 -4.59 5.16 -16.78
C SER A 74 -5.30 3.98 -16.11
N GLU A 75 -4.60 2.86 -16.05
CA GLU A 75 -5.04 1.65 -15.34
C GLU A 75 -4.71 1.74 -13.84
N PRO A 76 -5.47 1.04 -12.97
CA PRO A 76 -5.15 0.96 -11.55
C PRO A 76 -3.84 0.18 -11.34
N ILE A 77 -3.07 0.59 -10.34
CA ILE A 77 -1.79 -0.03 -9.98
C ILE A 77 -1.85 -0.69 -8.61
N SER A 78 -0.97 -1.66 -8.39
CA SER A 78 -0.70 -2.22 -7.06
C SER A 78 0.62 -1.69 -6.53
N ILE A 79 0.64 -1.22 -5.28
CA ILE A 79 1.83 -0.70 -4.61
C ILE A 79 2.06 -1.37 -3.26
N GLY A 80 3.33 -1.42 -2.83
CA GLY A 80 3.74 -2.01 -1.54
C GLY A 80 3.45 -1.14 -0.31
N GLY A 81 2.87 0.04 -0.51
CA GLY A 81 2.52 0.98 0.55
C GLY A 81 1.54 0.38 1.56
N GLY A 82 1.70 0.77 2.83
CA GLY A 82 0.73 0.47 3.89
C GLY A 82 -0.26 1.62 4.03
N THR A 83 -1.54 1.38 3.78
CA THR A 83 -2.60 2.37 3.97
C THR A 83 -3.72 1.81 4.84
N TYR A 84 -4.67 2.68 5.24
CA TYR A 84 -5.84 2.28 6.03
C TYR A 84 -6.71 1.23 5.32
N CYS A 85 -6.60 1.12 3.99
CA CYS A 85 -7.38 0.18 3.20
C CYS A 85 -7.20 -1.27 3.68
N ARG A 86 -6.03 -1.63 4.22
CA ARG A 86 -5.77 -2.99 4.73
C ARG A 86 -6.65 -3.41 5.90
N TYR A 87 -7.37 -2.48 6.52
CA TYR A 87 -8.28 -2.77 7.63
C TYR A 87 -9.75 -2.85 7.21
N LEU A 88 -10.08 -2.53 5.96
CA LEU A 88 -11.45 -2.52 5.45
C LEU A 88 -11.55 -3.38 4.19
N PRO A 89 -12.46 -4.37 4.13
CA PRO A 89 -12.69 -5.11 2.89
C PRO A 89 -13.21 -4.17 1.80
N ASN A 90 -12.94 -4.49 0.53
CA ASN A 90 -13.40 -3.71 -0.63
C ASN A 90 -13.02 -2.22 -0.55
N SER A 91 -11.79 -1.93 -0.11
CA SER A 91 -11.29 -0.56 -0.04
C SER A 91 -9.98 -0.43 -0.82
N VAL A 92 -9.70 0.76 -1.34
CA VAL A 92 -8.49 1.06 -2.11
C VAL A 92 -7.94 2.44 -1.78
N SER A 93 -6.65 2.60 -2.02
CA SER A 93 -5.99 3.90 -1.94
C SER A 93 -6.19 4.64 -3.26
N PHE A 94 -6.55 5.92 -3.19
CA PHE A 94 -6.90 6.72 -4.36
C PHE A 94 -6.31 8.13 -4.21
N GLY A 95 -5.27 8.44 -4.99
CA GLY A 95 -4.50 9.69 -4.89
C GLY A 95 -3.57 9.77 -3.66
N PRO A 96 -3.03 10.96 -3.32
CA PRO A 96 -3.11 12.21 -4.08
C PRO A 96 -1.98 12.41 -5.11
N VAL A 97 -1.02 11.50 -5.17
CA VAL A 97 0.15 11.61 -6.05
C VAL A 97 -0.24 11.30 -7.50
N PHE A 98 0.11 12.19 -8.43
CA PHE A 98 -0.16 12.00 -9.86
C PHE A 98 1.05 11.39 -10.59
N PRO A 99 0.85 10.71 -11.74
CA PRO A 99 1.96 10.23 -12.55
C PRO A 99 2.93 11.36 -12.93
N GLY A 100 4.21 11.17 -12.61
CA GLY A 100 5.28 12.15 -12.86
C GLY A 100 5.57 13.11 -11.70
N ASP A 101 4.73 13.14 -10.66
CA ASP A 101 5.05 13.89 -9.43
C ASP A 101 6.28 13.29 -8.72
N PRO A 102 7.10 14.11 -8.06
CA PRO A 102 8.22 13.62 -7.28
C PRO A 102 7.74 12.84 -6.05
N ASP A 103 8.42 11.74 -5.73
CA ASP A 103 8.17 10.98 -4.49
C ASP A 103 8.93 11.64 -3.33
N VAL A 104 8.24 12.54 -2.63
CA VAL A 104 8.78 13.31 -1.50
C VAL A 104 8.19 12.89 -0.14
N ILE A 105 7.38 11.83 -0.11
CA ILE A 105 6.73 11.38 1.13
C ILE A 105 7.80 10.89 2.10
N HIS A 106 7.77 11.40 3.35
CA HIS A 106 8.76 11.12 4.39
C HIS A 106 10.19 11.60 4.06
N GLN A 107 10.33 12.57 3.16
CA GLN A 107 11.61 13.18 2.81
C GLN A 107 11.65 14.66 3.25
N PRO A 108 12.85 15.28 3.37
CA PRO A 108 12.95 16.72 3.54
C PRO A 108 12.20 17.46 2.43
N ASP A 109 11.62 18.61 2.77
CA ASP A 109 10.85 19.46 1.83
C ASP A 109 9.63 18.74 1.20
N GLU A 110 9.01 17.81 1.93
CA GLU A 110 7.73 17.17 1.57
C GLU A 110 6.65 18.23 1.29
N HIS A 111 6.03 18.15 0.11
CA HIS A 111 5.04 19.13 -0.34
C HIS A 111 4.03 18.53 -1.34
N VAL A 112 2.99 19.32 -1.61
CA VAL A 112 2.04 19.11 -2.72
C VAL A 112 1.82 20.45 -3.41
N THR A 113 1.69 20.46 -4.74
CA THR A 113 1.40 21.70 -5.47
C THR A 113 -0.06 22.12 -5.23
N LEU A 114 -0.33 23.43 -5.21
CA LEU A 114 -1.71 23.93 -5.09
C LEU A 114 -2.60 23.52 -6.26
N GLU A 115 -2.01 23.30 -7.44
CA GLU A 115 -2.72 22.77 -8.59
C GLU A 115 -3.17 21.32 -8.32
N ASN A 116 -2.25 20.44 -7.93
CA ASN A 116 -2.57 19.04 -7.67
C ASN A 116 -3.52 18.90 -6.48
N LEU A 117 -3.38 19.73 -5.45
CA LEU A 117 -4.32 19.76 -4.32
C LEU A 117 -5.76 20.10 -4.76
N ARG A 118 -5.93 21.09 -5.64
CA ARG A 118 -7.25 21.43 -6.21
C ARG A 118 -7.77 20.32 -7.12
N LYS A 119 -6.92 19.76 -7.97
CA LYS A 119 -7.25 18.69 -8.91
C LYS A 119 -7.71 17.43 -8.18
N ILE A 120 -6.99 16.99 -7.15
CA ILE A 120 -7.39 15.82 -6.35
C ILE A 120 -8.67 16.07 -5.55
N THR A 121 -8.87 17.30 -5.06
CA THR A 121 -10.13 17.68 -4.38
C THR A 121 -11.33 17.52 -5.32
N HIS A 122 -11.21 17.95 -6.58
CA HIS A 122 -12.26 17.76 -7.59
C HIS A 122 -12.48 16.27 -7.88
N ILE A 123 -11.42 15.49 -8.05
CA ILE A 123 -11.52 14.03 -8.24
C ILE A 123 -12.28 13.36 -7.08
N TYR A 124 -11.98 13.73 -5.84
CA TYR A 124 -12.68 13.20 -4.67
C TYR A 124 -14.15 13.58 -4.63
N ALA A 125 -14.50 14.83 -4.98
CA ALA A 125 -15.89 15.25 -5.07
C ALA A 125 -16.67 14.41 -6.11
N GLU A 126 -16.10 14.20 -7.29
CA GLU A 126 -16.70 13.36 -8.35
C GLU A 126 -16.84 11.90 -7.90
N ALA A 127 -15.82 11.34 -7.26
CA ALA A 127 -15.84 9.98 -6.75
C ALA A 127 -16.93 9.78 -5.68
N ILE A 128 -17.05 10.69 -4.73
CA ILE A 128 -18.08 10.65 -3.68
C ILE A 128 -19.47 10.71 -4.32
N MET A 129 -19.69 11.62 -5.29
CA MET A 129 -20.97 11.73 -6.00
C MET A 129 -21.35 10.46 -6.76
N LEU A 130 -20.39 9.81 -7.44
CA LEU A 130 -20.64 8.56 -8.15
C LEU A 130 -20.89 7.36 -7.22
N LEU A 131 -20.36 7.41 -6.00
CA LEU A 131 -20.47 6.33 -5.02
C LEU A 131 -21.66 6.47 -4.06
N ALA A 132 -22.16 7.68 -3.82
CA ALA A 132 -23.23 7.97 -2.86
C ALA A 132 -24.66 7.61 -3.31
N VAL A 133 -24.80 6.66 -4.25
CA VAL A 133 -26.08 6.14 -4.77
C VAL A 133 -26.63 5.00 -3.91
#